data_AF-A0A3P7NKU9-F1
#
_entry.id   AF-A0A3P7NKU9-F1
#
_cell.length_a   1.000
_cell.length_b   1.000
_cell.length_c   1.000
_cell.angle_alpha   90.00
_cell.angle_beta   90.00
_cell.angle_gamma   90.00
#
_symmetry.space_group_name_H-M   'P 1'
#
loop_
_entity.id
_entity.type
_entity.pdbx_description
1 polymer ?
#
loop_
_entity_poly.entity_id
_entity_poly.type
_entity_poly.pdbx_seq_one_letter_code
_entity_poly.pdbx_strand_id
1 'polypeptide(L)'
;MKPQCLCPDGYRKEKDGSCAPVEDILEDDEHGKPLVKKNEPKDQSHVGVAWMKERCLEGDGCLNGGQCQDIKNEHGRVVKIVCKCKTPYEGLRCERLNPVKALAAQLEASATPLWATLFFILLFLAFIIAAFIYSYRHIEDIK
;
A
#
# COMPACT_ATOMS: atom_id res chain seq x y z
N MET A 1 -20.67 32.45 10.91
CA MET A 1 -21.08 31.06 10.62
C MET A 1 -19.84 30.18 10.65
N LYS A 2 -19.81 29.11 11.45
CA LYS A 2 -18.69 28.15 11.46
C LYS A 2 -18.90 27.13 10.33
N PRO A 3 -17.87 26.79 9.53
CA PRO A 3 -17.98 25.70 8.57
C PRO A 3 -18.23 24.39 9.34
N GLN A 4 -19.30 23.68 9.00
CA GLN A 4 -19.57 22.34 9.55
C GLN A 4 -19.23 21.30 8.49
N CYS A 5 -18.45 20.29 8.88
CA CYS A 5 -18.22 19.11 8.05
C CYS A 5 -19.56 18.40 7.82
N LEU A 6 -19.90 18.15 6.56
CA LEU A 6 -21.02 17.30 6.17
C LEU A 6 -20.57 15.84 6.24
N CYS A 7 -21.45 14.96 6.71
CA CYS A 7 -21.19 13.53 6.67
C CYS A 7 -21.24 13.01 5.22
N PRO A 8 -20.42 12.01 4.86
CA PRO A 8 -20.52 11.31 3.58
C PRO A 8 -21.91 10.69 3.37
N ASP A 9 -22.31 10.50 2.12
CA ASP A 9 -23.59 9.87 1.78
C ASP A 9 -23.70 8.47 2.41
N GLY A 10 -24.86 8.17 3.02
CA GLY A 10 -25.08 6.95 3.78
C GLY A 10 -24.66 7.02 5.25
N TYR A 11 -24.21 8.19 5.75
CA TYR A 11 -23.91 8.42 7.16
C TYR A 11 -24.71 9.62 7.73
N ARG A 12 -25.28 9.47 8.93
CA ARG A 12 -25.96 10.53 9.68
C ARG A 12 -25.02 11.11 10.74
N LYS A 13 -25.13 12.42 10.97
CA LYS A 13 -24.43 13.12 12.04
C LYS A 13 -25.05 12.76 13.40
N GLU A 14 -24.25 12.22 14.30
CA GLU A 14 -24.61 11.98 15.69
C GLU A 14 -24.48 13.25 16.54
N LYS A 15 -25.02 13.21 17.76
CA LYS A 15 -24.99 14.34 18.71
C LYS A 15 -23.56 14.76 19.08
N ASP A 16 -22.62 13.83 19.00
CA ASP A 16 -21.20 14.05 19.30
C ASP A 16 -20.41 14.63 18.12
N GLY A 17 -21.07 14.86 16.97
CA GLY A 17 -20.46 15.39 15.76
C GLY A 17 -19.73 14.35 14.91
N SER A 18 -19.70 13.09 15.36
CA SER A 18 -19.31 11.91 14.58
C SER A 18 -20.33 11.59 13.48
N CYS A 19 -19.89 10.86 12.45
CA CYS A 19 -20.76 10.34 11.40
C CYS A 19 -20.92 8.83 11.60
N ALA A 20 -22.16 8.37 11.73
CA ALA A 20 -22.51 6.95 11.87
C ALA A 20 -23.32 6.48 10.65
N PRO A 21 -23.18 5.22 10.21
CA PRO A 21 -23.89 4.71 9.04
C PRO A 21 -25.41 4.76 9.27
N VAL A 22 -26.17 5.07 8.22
CA VAL A 22 -27.64 5.03 8.25
C VAL A 22 -28.07 3.57 8.22
N GLU A 23 -28.47 3.05 9.38
CA GLU A 23 -29.12 1.74 9.49
C GLU A 23 -30.55 1.85 8.95
N ASP A 24 -30.83 1.20 7.82
CA ASP A 24 -32.19 1.07 7.30
C ASP A 24 -32.90 0.00 8.14
N ILE A 25 -33.68 0.42 9.13
CA ILE A 25 -34.62 -0.46 9.84
C ILE A 25 -35.80 -0.68 8.87
N LEU A 26 -35.87 -1.85 8.26
CA LEU A 26 -37.10 -2.33 7.64
C LEU A 26 -38.01 -2.91 8.73
N GLU A 27 -39.32 -2.68 8.55
CA GLU A 27 -40.40 -2.99 9.48
C GLU A 27 -40.40 -4.45 9.98
N ASP A 28 -40.94 -4.62 11.19
CA ASP A 28 -40.95 -5.83 12.01
C ASP A 28 -41.55 -7.06 11.30
N ASP A 29 -40.81 -8.18 11.32
CA ASP A 29 -41.42 -9.51 11.25
C ASP A 29 -42.08 -9.83 12.60
N GLU A 30 -43.22 -10.54 12.57
CA GLU A 30 -44.17 -10.86 13.68
C GLU A 30 -43.57 -11.54 14.95
N HIS A 31 -42.26 -11.64 15.08
CA HIS A 31 -41.54 -12.33 16.15
C HIS A 31 -40.48 -11.46 16.87
N GLY A 32 -40.48 -10.13 16.66
CA GLY A 32 -39.80 -9.17 17.55
C GLY A 32 -38.28 -9.36 17.70
N LYS A 33 -37.59 -9.84 16.65
CA LYS A 33 -36.13 -9.86 16.61
C LYS A 33 -35.62 -8.88 15.55
N PRO A 34 -34.73 -7.93 15.89
CA PRO A 34 -34.09 -7.07 14.89
C PRO A 34 -33.23 -7.93 13.97
N LEU A 35 -33.68 -8.14 12.73
CA LEU A 35 -32.84 -8.73 11.69
C LEU A 35 -31.89 -7.65 11.19
N VAL A 36 -30.79 -7.45 11.92
CA VAL A 36 -29.63 -6.70 11.41
C VAL A 36 -29.12 -7.46 10.19
N LYS A 37 -29.33 -6.92 8.98
CA LYS A 37 -28.64 -7.42 7.78
C LYS A 37 -27.14 -7.21 7.98
N LYS A 38 -26.48 -8.25 8.47
CA LYS A 38 -25.03 -8.30 8.62
C LYS A 38 -24.42 -8.33 7.22
N ASN A 39 -23.79 -7.23 6.84
CA ASN A 39 -22.73 -7.14 5.85
C ASN A 39 -23.07 -7.67 4.44
N GLU A 40 -23.85 -6.91 3.68
CA GLU A 40 -23.43 -6.68 2.30
C GLU A 40 -22.65 -5.35 2.31
N PRO A 41 -21.41 -5.30 1.81
CA PRO A 41 -20.75 -4.02 1.62
C PRO A 41 -21.59 -3.26 0.60
N LYS A 42 -22.45 -2.35 1.08
CA LYS A 42 -23.10 -1.36 0.24
C LYS A 42 -21.96 -0.70 -0.54
N ASP A 43 -21.91 -0.97 -1.84
CA ASP A 43 -20.97 -0.43 -2.83
C ASP A 43 -21.18 1.09 -3.03
N GLN A 44 -21.29 1.84 -1.93
CA GLN A 44 -21.55 3.28 -1.88
C GLN A 44 -20.27 4.11 -2.03
N SER A 45 -19.24 3.54 -2.66
CA SER A 45 -18.26 4.36 -3.36
C SER A 45 -18.63 4.35 -4.84
N HIS A 46 -19.80 4.92 -5.16
CA HIS A 46 -20.15 5.29 -6.53
C HIS A 46 -19.34 6.51 -6.97
N VAL A 47 -18.00 6.44 -6.84
CA VAL A 47 -17.17 7.18 -7.79
C VAL A 47 -17.50 6.54 -9.13
N GLY A 48 -18.40 7.17 -9.89
CA GLY A 48 -18.93 6.58 -11.11
C GLY A 48 -17.80 6.08 -11.99
N VAL A 49 -17.95 4.88 -12.56
CA VAL A 49 -16.96 4.31 -13.50
C VAL A 49 -16.59 5.34 -14.57
N ALA A 50 -17.56 6.15 -15.01
CA ALA A 50 -17.36 7.26 -15.92
C ALA A 50 -16.39 8.32 -15.36
N TRP A 51 -16.64 8.82 -14.14
CA TRP A 51 -15.79 9.83 -13.51
C TRP A 51 -14.36 9.31 -13.30
N MET A 52 -14.19 8.11 -12.75
CA MET A 52 -12.85 7.57 -12.50
C MET A 52 -12.10 7.32 -13.82
N LYS A 53 -12.82 6.92 -14.88
CA LYS A 53 -12.25 6.73 -16.21
C LYS A 53 -11.67 8.03 -16.78
N GLU A 54 -12.39 9.13 -16.68
CA GLU A 54 -11.91 10.44 -17.15
C GLU A 54 -10.62 10.85 -16.42
N ARG A 55 -10.61 10.74 -15.09
CA ARG A 55 -9.45 11.10 -14.26
C ARG A 55 -8.23 10.20 -14.53
N CYS A 56 -8.47 8.91 -14.77
CA CYS A 56 -7.42 8.00 -15.17
C CYS A 56 -6.82 8.33 -16.54
N LEU A 57 -7.63 8.84 -17.48
CA LEU A 57 -7.15 9.32 -18.78
C LEU A 57 -6.40 10.66 -18.66
N GLU A 58 -6.82 11.54 -17.76
CA GLU A 58 -6.12 12.78 -17.41
C GLU A 58 -4.82 12.52 -16.63
N GLY A 59 -4.62 11.31 -16.11
CA GLY A 59 -3.43 10.91 -15.37
C GLY A 59 -3.44 11.28 -13.90
N ASP A 60 -4.54 11.83 -13.38
CA ASP A 60 -4.66 12.21 -11.97
C ASP A 60 -5.59 11.28 -11.16
N GLY A 61 -6.19 10.27 -11.80
CA GLY A 61 -7.04 9.27 -11.15
C GLY A 61 -6.36 8.59 -9.95
N CYS A 62 -5.16 8.03 -10.15
CA CYS A 62 -4.36 7.42 -9.10
C CYS A 62 -3.11 8.25 -8.82
N LEU A 63 -2.89 8.59 -7.55
CA LEU A 63 -1.76 9.39 -7.10
C LEU A 63 -0.53 8.52 -6.85
N ASN A 64 0.62 9.17 -6.62
CA ASN A 64 1.87 8.52 -6.18
C ASN A 64 2.34 7.35 -7.07
N GLY A 65 2.08 7.43 -8.38
CA GLY A 65 2.44 6.40 -9.35
C GLY A 65 1.58 5.13 -9.27
N GLY A 66 0.38 5.22 -8.69
CA GLY A 66 -0.63 4.18 -8.79
C GLY A 66 -1.14 4.01 -10.22
N GLN A 67 -1.53 2.79 -10.59
CA GLN A 67 -2.06 2.47 -11.91
C GLN A 67 -3.57 2.23 -11.85
N CYS A 68 -4.32 2.81 -12.78
CA CYS A 68 -5.74 2.52 -12.91
C CYS A 68 -5.97 1.12 -13.48
N GLN A 69 -6.85 0.35 -12.86
CA GLN A 69 -7.25 -0.98 -13.31
C GLN A 69 -8.77 -1.08 -13.44
N ASP A 70 -9.20 -1.53 -14.61
CA ASP A 70 -10.60 -1.79 -14.91
C ASP A 70 -10.97 -3.20 -14.44
N ILE A 71 -11.87 -3.28 -13.45
CA ILE A 71 -12.47 -4.54 -13.01
C ILE A 71 -13.69 -4.82 -13.89
N LYS A 72 -13.62 -5.92 -14.63
CA LYS A 72 -14.67 -6.35 -15.58
C LYS A 72 -15.45 -7.53 -15.01
N ASN A 73 -16.76 -7.54 -15.25
CA ASN A 73 -17.61 -8.69 -14.97
C ASN A 73 -17.41 -9.82 -16.01
N GLU A 74 -18.07 -10.96 -15.78
CA GLU A 74 -18.12 -12.09 -16.72
C GLU A 74 -18.58 -11.69 -18.14
N HIS A 75 -19.42 -10.66 -18.25
CA HIS A 75 -19.87 -10.10 -19.54
C HIS A 75 -18.91 -9.05 -20.14
N GLY A 76 -17.70 -8.87 -19.59
CA GLY A 76 -16.69 -7.93 -20.09
C GLY A 76 -16.96 -6.45 -19.81
N ARG A 77 -18.06 -6.11 -19.14
CA ARG A 77 -18.39 -4.74 -18.73
C ARG A 77 -17.54 -4.30 -17.54
N VAL A 78 -16.93 -3.12 -17.63
CA VAL A 78 -16.24 -2.49 -16.49
C VAL A 78 -17.26 -2.10 -15.43
N VAL A 79 -17.17 -2.71 -14.26
CA VAL A 79 -18.04 -2.41 -13.11
C VAL A 79 -17.41 -1.45 -12.13
N LYS A 80 -16.07 -1.42 -12.07
CA LYS A 80 -15.33 -0.57 -11.16
C LYS A 80 -13.94 -0.29 -11.73
N ILE A 81 -13.43 0.90 -11.47
CA ILE A 81 -12.03 1.24 -11.74
C ILE A 81 -11.36 1.41 -10.39
N VAL A 82 -10.27 0.67 -10.16
CA VAL A 82 -9.53 0.66 -8.89
C VAL A 82 -8.09 1.08 -9.13
N CYS A 83 -7.48 1.73 -8.13
CA CYS A 83 -6.08 2.08 -8.18
C CYS A 83 -5.21 0.95 -7.62
N LYS A 84 -4.32 0.41 -8.45
CA LYS A 84 -3.21 -0.43 -8.02
C LYS A 84 -2.06 0.44 -7.55
N CYS A 85 -1.94 0.60 -6.24
CA CYS A 85 -0.91 1.45 -5.65
C CYS A 85 0.49 0.84 -5.73
N LYS A 86 1.48 1.70 -5.98
CA LYS A 86 2.88 1.35 -5.84
C LYS A 86 3.23 1.32 -4.35
N THR A 87 3.86 0.25 -3.88
CA THR A 87 4.40 0.19 -2.51
C THR A 87 5.35 1.37 -2.31
N PRO A 88 5.24 2.13 -1.20
CA PRO A 88 4.47 1.86 0.03
C PRO A 88 3.12 2.60 0.17
N TYR A 89 2.53 3.09 -0.92
CA TYR A 89 1.29 3.87 -0.87
C TYR A 89 0.03 3.00 -0.82
N GLU A 90 -1.02 3.53 -0.18
CA GLU A 90 -2.33 2.92 0.06
C GLU A 90 -3.44 3.97 -0.01
N GLY A 91 -4.70 3.52 0.01
CA GLY A 91 -5.88 4.36 -0.11
C GLY A 91 -6.65 4.08 -1.40
N LEU A 92 -7.76 4.80 -1.61
CA LEU A 92 -8.60 4.59 -2.79
C LEU A 92 -7.91 5.10 -4.07
N ARG A 93 -7.11 6.17 -3.93
CA ARG A 93 -6.34 6.82 -4.98
C ARG A 93 -4.84 6.83 -4.66
N CYS A 94 -4.38 5.95 -3.78
CA CYS A 94 -2.98 5.86 -3.33
C CYS A 94 -2.47 7.13 -2.64
N GLU A 95 -3.37 7.87 -2.00
CA GLU A 95 -3.10 9.16 -1.37
C GLU A 95 -2.33 9.06 -0.05
N ARG A 96 -2.36 7.89 0.62
CA ARG A 96 -1.76 7.68 1.94
C ARG A 96 -0.46 6.88 1.83
N LEU A 97 0.53 7.27 2.64
CA LEU A 97 1.73 6.48 2.84
C LEU A 97 1.50 5.46 3.96
N ASN A 98 1.78 4.17 3.72
CA ASN A 98 1.81 3.17 4.79
C ASN A 98 3.22 3.10 5.39
N PRO A 99 3.41 3.47 6.68
CA PRO A 99 4.73 3.52 7.29
C PRO A 99 5.37 2.14 7.45
N VAL A 100 4.57 1.09 7.68
CA VAL A 100 5.06 -0.28 7.83
C VAL A 100 5.62 -0.80 6.50
N LYS A 101 4.89 -0.57 5.41
CA LYS A 101 5.35 -0.94 4.07
C LYS A 101 6.52 -0.08 3.59
N ALA A 102 6.57 1.19 3.99
CA ALA A 102 7.70 2.07 3.68
C ALA A 102 8.98 1.57 4.34
N LEU A 103 8.90 1.17 5.61
CA LEU A 103 10.02 0.56 6.32
C LEU A 103 10.46 -0.75 5.66
N ALA A 104 9.50 -1.62 5.30
CA ALA A 104 9.80 -2.87 4.59
C ALA A 104 10.51 -2.62 3.25
N ALA A 105 10.07 -1.63 2.47
CA ALA A 105 10.72 -1.27 1.21
C ALA A 105 12.15 -0.74 1.40
N GLN A 106 12.41 0.00 2.49
CA GLN A 106 13.76 0.45 2.82
C GLN A 106 14.69 -0.72 3.20
N LEU A 107 14.18 -1.70 3.94
CA LEU A 107 14.91 -2.92 4.27
C LEU A 107 15.29 -3.69 3.00
N GLU A 108 14.35 -3.88 2.07
CA GLU A 108 14.62 -4.54 0.79
C GLU A 108 15.63 -3.77 -0.07
N ALA A 109 15.53 -2.44 -0.12
CA ALA A 109 16.46 -1.60 -0.89
C ALA A 109 17.88 -1.58 -0.29
N SER A 110 18.03 -1.79 1.02
CA SER A 110 19.33 -1.84 1.70
C SER A 110 20.11 -3.15 1.49
N ALA A 111 19.54 -4.13 0.78
CA ALA A 111 20.21 -5.37 0.46
C ALA A 111 21.36 -5.12 -0.53
N THR A 112 22.50 -4.69 -0.01
CA THR A 112 23.77 -4.78 -0.75
C THR A 112 23.98 -6.24 -1.14
N PRO A 113 24.41 -6.51 -2.39
CA PRO A 113 24.61 -7.88 -2.83
C PRO A 113 25.60 -8.61 -1.92
N LEU A 114 25.13 -9.63 -1.20
CA LEU A 114 25.96 -10.42 -0.27
C LEU A 114 27.20 -11.00 -0.93
N TRP A 115 27.14 -11.31 -2.22
CA TRP A 115 28.28 -11.81 -2.98
C TRP A 115 29.37 -10.74 -3.17
N ALA A 116 29.00 -9.47 -3.34
CA ALA A 116 29.96 -8.39 -3.49
C ALA A 116 30.70 -8.16 -2.16
N THR A 117 29.97 -8.15 -1.03
CA THR A 117 30.59 -8.01 0.30
C THR A 117 31.52 -9.18 0.62
N LEU A 118 31.09 -10.42 0.34
CA LEU A 118 31.93 -11.61 0.50
C LEU A 118 33.18 -11.57 -0.38
N PHE A 119 33.06 -11.11 -1.63
CA PHE A 119 34.20 -10.97 -2.54
C PHE A 119 35.25 -10.00 -1.98
N PHE A 120 34.82 -8.81 -1.51
CA PHE A 120 35.75 -7.86 -0.90
C PHE A 120 36.42 -8.38 0.38
N ILE A 121 35.68 -9.13 1.21
CA ILE A 121 36.24 -9.76 2.42
C ILE A 121 37.31 -10.79 2.05
N LEU A 122 37.04 -11.66 1.08
CA LEU A 122 38.01 -12.67 0.62
C LEU A 122 39.26 -12.03 0.03
N LEU A 123 39.12 -10.96 -0.75
CA LEU A 123 40.24 -10.22 -1.34
C LEU A 123 41.12 -9.61 -0.22
N PHE A 124 40.49 -9.02 0.80
CA PHE A 124 41.21 -8.45 1.94
C PHE A 124 41.97 -9.51 2.75
N LEU A 125 41.36 -10.68 2.99
CA LEU A 125 42.02 -11.80 3.66
C LEU A 125 43.19 -12.35 2.84
N ALA A 126 43.02 -12.49 1.51
CA ALA A 126 44.10 -12.91 0.62
C ALA A 126 45.29 -11.92 0.64
N PHE A 127 45.01 -10.62 0.70
CA PHE A 127 46.04 -9.59 0.83
C PHE A 127 46.82 -9.71 2.14
N ILE A 128 46.13 -9.92 3.27
CA ILE A 128 46.78 -10.13 4.57
C ILE A 128 47.67 -11.38 4.53
N ILE A 129 47.16 -12.50 4.01
CA ILE A 129 47.92 -13.75 3.90
C ILE A 129 49.17 -13.55 3.02
N ALA A 130 49.03 -12.88 1.88
CA ALA A 130 50.16 -12.59 1.00
C ALA A 130 51.22 -11.71 1.67
N ALA A 131 50.81 -10.68 2.42
CA ALA A 131 51.71 -9.82 3.19
C ALA A 131 52.46 -10.61 4.27
N PHE A 132 51.77 -11.51 4.99
CA PHE A 132 52.42 -12.40 5.95
C PHE A 132 53.45 -13.31 5.28
N ILE A 133 53.10 -13.98 4.17
CA ILE A 133 54.03 -14.85 3.43
C ILE A 133 55.25 -14.06 2.96
N TYR A 134 55.04 -12.86 2.42
CA TYR A 134 56.13 -11.99 1.96
C TYR A 134 57.09 -11.61 3.10
N SER A 135 56.53 -11.25 4.27
CA SER A 135 57.30 -10.95 5.47
C SER A 135 58.13 -12.16 5.95
N TYR A 136 57.52 -13.35 6.00
CA TYR A 136 58.22 -14.57 6.41
C TYR A 136 59.38 -14.94 5.47
N ARG A 137 59.19 -14.79 4.15
CA ARG A 137 60.28 -15.06 3.19
C ARG A 137 61.45 -14.09 3.36
N HIS A 138 61.19 -12.81 3.57
CA HIS A 138 62.25 -11.83 3.83
C HIS A 138 63.00 -12.07 5.15
N ILE A 139 62.35 -12.65 6.16
CA ILE A 139 63.03 -13.01 7.42
C ILE A 139 63.99 -14.18 7.23
N GLU A 140 63.66 -15.15 6.37
CA GLU A 140 64.56 -16.29 6.09
C GLU A 140 65.81 -15.88 5.30
N ASP A 141 65.69 -14.91 4.40
CA ASP A 141 66.82 -14.42 3.58
C ASP A 141 67.87 -13.61 4.38
N ILE A 142 67.58 -13.19 5.61
CA ILE A 142 68.47 -12.37 6.47
C ILE A 142 69.30 -13.23 7.44
N LYS A 143 69.06 -14.55 7.53
CA LYS A 143 69.70 -15.44 8.50
C LYS A 143 70.81 -16.28 7.88
#